data_AF-A0A5D4SWK5-F1
#
_entry.id   AF-A0A5D4SWK5-F1
#
_cell.length_a   1.000
_cell.length_b   1.000
_cell.length_c   1.000
_cell.angle_alpha   90.00
_cell.angle_beta   90.00
_cell.angle_gamma   90.00
#
_symmetry.space_group_name_H-M   'P 1'
#
loop_
_entity.id
_entity.type
_entity.pdbx_description
1 polymer ?
#
loop_
_entity_poly.entity_id
_entity_poly.type
_entity_poly.pdbx_seq_one_letter_code
_entity_poly.pdbx_strand_id
1 'polypeptide(L)' 'MMLLKRLNLASKTFLMTLKGGGENMATIYVTLIVRGYRTYSQVPEVLKPQVKEQLEILELGELVAE' A
#
# COMPACT_ATOMS: atom_id res chain seq x y z
N MET A 1 14.86 12.09 20.90
CA MET A 1 13.95 11.12 20.24
C MET A 1 13.55 11.63 18.84
N MET A 2 14.52 11.77 17.93
CA MET A 2 14.37 12.37 16.58
C MET A 2 15.12 11.53 15.52
N LEU A 3 14.92 10.22 15.49
CA LEU A 3 15.58 9.35 14.50
C LEU A 3 14.63 8.54 13.61
N LEU A 4 13.32 8.62 13.84
CA LEU A 4 12.33 7.85 13.04
C LEU A 4 11.65 8.66 11.92
N LYS A 5 11.88 9.98 11.81
CA LYS A 5 11.19 10.83 10.80
C LYS A 5 11.91 10.93 9.44
N ARG A 6 13.07 10.30 9.26
CA ARG A 6 13.87 10.43 8.02
C ARG A 6 13.49 9.46 6.89
N LEU A 7 12.68 8.42 7.17
CA LEU A 7 12.37 7.37 6.19
C LEU A 7 11.09 7.63 5.36
N ASN A 8 10.31 8.68 5.68
CA ASN A 8 8.99 8.94 5.08
C ASN A 8 8.94 10.08 4.04
N LEU A 9 10.09 10.60 3.59
CA LEU A 9 10.12 11.69 2.61
C LEU A 9 10.36 11.20 1.18
N ALA A 10 11.24 10.23 0.97
CA ALA A 10 11.57 9.72 -0.37
C ALA A 10 10.41 8.95 -1.03
N SER A 11 9.60 8.23 -0.24
CA SER A 11 8.44 7.48 -0.71
C SER A 11 7.28 8.37 -1.14
N LYS A 12 7.08 9.52 -0.47
CA LYS A 12 5.96 10.42 -0.73
C LYS A 12 6.11 11.20 -2.04
N THR A 13 7.35 11.59 -2.38
CA THR A 13 7.66 12.29 -3.63
C THR A 13 7.75 11.33 -4.82
N PHE A 14 8.26 10.10 -4.62
CA PHE A 14 8.31 9.10 -5.69
C PHE A 14 6.92 8.72 -6.21
N LEU A 15 5.92 8.68 -5.32
CA LEU A 15 4.53 8.39 -5.68
C LEU A 15 3.82 9.54 -6.41
N MET A 16 4.29 10.79 -6.26
CA MET A 16 3.62 11.97 -6.83
C MET A 16 4.04 12.33 -8.26
N THR A 17 5.13 11.76 -8.79
CA THR A 17 5.63 12.12 -10.15
C THR A 17 5.07 11.23 -11.27
N LEU A 18 4.45 10.10 -10.94
CA LEU A 18 3.80 9.22 -11.92
C LEU A 18 2.35 9.67 -12.12
N LYS A 19 2.12 10.53 -13.11
CA LYS A 19 0.80 11.03 -13.56
C LYS A 19 -0.21 9.95 -14.02
N GLY A 20 0.06 8.67 -13.77
CA GLY A 20 -0.83 7.51 -13.98
C GLY A 20 -0.78 6.48 -12.83
N GLY A 21 -0.36 6.89 -11.62
CA GLY A 21 -0.01 5.97 -10.52
C GLY A 21 -1.15 5.49 -9.61
N GLY A 22 -2.34 6.10 -9.59
CA GLY A 22 -3.37 5.83 -8.57
C GLY A 22 -3.79 4.35 -8.44
N GLU A 23 -4.38 3.78 -9.49
CA GLU A 23 -4.76 2.35 -9.53
C GLU A 23 -3.54 1.42 -9.50
N ASN A 24 -2.46 1.84 -10.18
CA ASN A 24 -1.20 1.10 -10.21
C ASN A 24 -0.65 0.91 -8.79
N MET A 25 -0.81 1.89 -7.90
CA MET A 25 -0.27 1.81 -6.55
C MET A 25 -1.08 0.89 -5.64
N ALA A 26 -2.41 0.86 -5.71
CA ALA A 26 -3.21 -0.12 -4.98
C ALA A 26 -2.83 -1.55 -5.39
N THR A 27 -2.75 -1.79 -6.70
CA THR A 27 -2.36 -3.09 -7.30
C THR A 27 -0.95 -3.52 -6.86
N ILE A 28 0.00 -2.58 -6.78
CA ILE A 28 1.34 -2.84 -6.25
C ILE A 28 1.26 -3.27 -4.79
N TYR A 29 0.50 -2.58 -3.94
CA TYR A 29 0.35 -2.97 -2.54
C TYR A 29 -0.30 -4.34 -2.37
N VAL A 30 -1.35 -4.65 -3.14
CA VAL A 30 -1.95 -5.99 -3.19
C VAL A 30 -0.88 -7.04 -3.53
N THR A 31 -0.10 -6.81 -4.59
CA THR A 31 0.97 -7.72 -4.99
C THR A 31 2.03 -7.90 -3.89
N LEU A 32 2.40 -6.83 -3.19
CA LEU A 32 3.37 -6.88 -2.09
C LEU A 32 2.81 -7.64 -0.87
N ILE A 33 1.51 -7.49 -0.58
CA ILE A 33 0.82 -8.20 0.51
C ILE A 33 0.72 -9.69 0.20
N VAL A 34 0.26 -10.05 -1.00
CA VAL A 34 0.17 -11.46 -1.46
C VAL A 34 1.55 -12.15 -1.43
N ARG A 35 2.62 -11.40 -1.67
CA ARG A 35 4.00 -11.92 -1.57
C ARG A 35 4.64 -11.85 -0.18
N GLY A 36 3.92 -11.35 0.83
CA GLY A 36 4.41 -11.23 2.20
C GLY A 36 5.49 -10.16 2.41
N TYR A 37 5.70 -9.25 1.44
CA TYR A 37 6.65 -8.15 1.58
C TYR A 37 6.07 -6.96 2.37
N ARG A 38 4.74 -6.88 2.47
CA ARG A 38 4.00 -5.85 3.21
C ARG A 38 2.79 -6.47 3.91
N THR A 39 2.32 -5.84 4.98
CA THR A 39 1.04 -6.14 5.63
C THR A 39 0.02 -5.05 5.31
N TYR A 40 -1.28 -5.34 5.50
CA TYR A 40 -2.33 -4.36 5.23
C TYR A 40 -2.20 -3.11 6.12
N SER A 41 -1.71 -3.27 7.35
CA SER A 41 -1.35 -2.16 8.25
C SER A 41 -0.30 -1.18 7.69
N GLN A 42 0.51 -1.60 6.71
CA GLN A 42 1.52 -0.75 6.05
C GLN A 42 0.99 -0.01 4.81
N VAL A 43 -0.26 -0.25 4.41
CA VAL A 43 -0.91 0.45 3.28
C VAL A 43 -1.22 1.89 3.68
N PRO A 44 -0.87 2.91 2.87
CA PRO A 44 -1.29 4.28 3.11
C PRO A 44 -2.81 4.41 3.20
N GLU A 45 -3.31 5.22 4.15
CA GLU A 45 -4.76 5.37 4.41
C GLU A 45 -5.59 5.69 3.15
N VAL A 46 -5.05 6.50 2.23
CA VAL A 46 -5.71 6.87 0.97
C VAL A 46 -5.90 5.69 0.01
N LEU A 47 -5.06 4.65 0.11
CA LEU A 47 -5.11 3.46 -0.75
C LEU A 47 -5.84 2.28 -0.11
N LYS A 48 -6.00 2.27 1.22
CA LYS A 48 -6.64 1.16 1.97
C LYS A 48 -8.00 0.73 1.39
N PRO A 49 -8.93 1.65 1.03
CA PRO A 49 -10.21 1.24 0.45
C PRO A 49 -10.04 0.42 -0.84
N GLN A 50 -9.17 0.87 -1.76
CA GLN A 50 -8.93 0.19 -3.03
C GLN A 50 -8.17 -1.13 -2.85
N VAL A 51 -7.19 -1.18 -1.93
CA VAL A 51 -6.44 -2.40 -1.63
C VAL A 51 -7.36 -3.45 -1.01
N LYS A 52 -8.24 -3.05 -0.09
CA LYS A 52 -9.23 -3.94 0.52
C LYS A 52 -10.18 -4.52 -0.53
N GLU A 53 -10.75 -3.67 -1.37
CA GLU A 53 -11.65 -4.10 -2.44
C GLU A 53 -10.97 -5.12 -3.38
N GLN A 54 -9.73 -4.86 -3.81
CA GLN A 54 -9.00 -5.79 -4.67
C GLN A 54 -8.68 -7.11 -3.97
N LEU A 55 -8.32 -7.10 -2.68
CA LEU A 55 -8.11 -8.33 -1.91
C LEU A 55 -9.41 -9.13 -1.77
N GLU A 56 -10.55 -8.47 -1.54
CA GLU A 56 -11.86 -9.12 -1.49
C GLU A 56 -12.25 -9.73 -2.84
N ILE A 57 -12.01 -9.03 -3.96
CA ILE A 57 -12.24 -9.56 -5.32
C ILE A 57 -11.38 -10.79 -5.61
N LEU A 58 -10.17 -10.85 -5.04
CA LEU A 58 -9.26 -11.99 -5.17
C LEU A 58 -9.54 -13.11 -4.16
N GLU A 59 -10.60 -13.00 -3.36
CA GLU A 59 -10.95 -13.95 -2.29
C GLU A 59 -9.85 -14.07 -1.20
N LEU A 60 -9.09 -12.99 -0.97
CA LEU A 60 -7.99 -12.87 0.02
C LEU A 60 -8.29 -11.83 1.12
N GLY A 61 -9.56 -11.66 1.47
CA GLY A 61 -10.02 -10.66 2.42
C GLY A 61 -9.45 -10.82 3.84
N GLU A 62 -9.00 -12.03 4.20
CA GLU A 62 -8.35 -12.34 5.47
C GLU A 62 -7.03 -11.56 5.68
N LEU A 63 -6.34 -11.20 4.60
CA LEU A 63 -5.07 -10.45 4.66
C LEU A 63 -5.25 -8.99 5.13
N VAL A 64 -6.49 -8.52 5.25
CA VAL A 64 -6.83 -7.19 5.77
C VAL A 64 -6.68 -7.10 7.29
N ALA A 65 -6.78 -8.23 7.99
CA ALA A 65 -6.70 -8.29 9.46
C ALA A 65 -5.26 -8.32 10.01
N GLU A 66 -4.24 -8.35 9.13
CA GLU A 66 -2.81 -8.47 9.46
C GLU A 66 -2.02 -7.13 9.51
#